data_AF-A0A232F1J5-F1
#
_entry.id   AF-A0A232F1J5-F1
#
_cell.length_a   1.000
_cell.length_b   1.000
_cell.length_c   1.000
_cell.angle_alpha   90.00
_cell.angle_beta   90.00
_cell.angle_gamma   90.00
#
_symmetry.space_group_name_H-M   'P 1'
#
loop_
_entity.id
_entity.type
_entity.pdbx_description
1 polymer ?
#
loop_
_entity_poly.entity_id
_entity_poly.type
_entity_poly.pdbx_seq_one_letter_code
_entity_poly.pdbx_strand_id
1 'polypeptide(L)'
;MPPPTAGGINEPQECPYCRRTFSCYYSLKRHFQDKHEQSDTLYVCEFCNRRYRTKNSLTTHKSLQHRGTSGMLKRLLKTSAIKSVLGNMQQQQQQQQQQQHHQQQQHSPIQQQQQQQHSSILPQQQPQ
;
A
#
# COMPACT_ATOMS: atom_id res chain seq x y z
N MET A 1 0.42 37.17 11.52
CA MET A 1 1.38 36.69 10.50
C MET A 1 2.31 37.82 10.10
N PRO A 2 3.64 37.62 10.06
CA PRO A 2 4.56 38.67 9.62
C PRO A 2 4.45 38.89 8.10
N PRO A 3 4.58 40.14 7.62
CA PRO A 3 4.63 40.44 6.19
C PRO A 3 5.88 39.83 5.54
N PRO A 4 5.88 39.55 4.23
CA PRO A 4 7.09 39.15 3.50
C PRO A 4 8.16 40.22 3.71
N THR A 5 9.37 39.81 4.09
CA THR A 5 10.50 40.76 4.09
C THR A 5 10.83 41.13 2.65
N ALA A 6 11.55 42.23 2.41
CA ALA A 6 11.77 42.79 1.07
C ALA A 6 12.45 41.83 0.05
N GLY A 7 13.00 40.71 0.51
CA GLY A 7 13.41 39.60 -0.35
C GLY A 7 12.20 38.74 -0.77
N GLY A 8 12.12 38.38 -2.04
CA GLY A 8 11.03 37.62 -2.65
C GLY A 8 10.68 36.31 -1.93
N ILE A 9 9.54 35.73 -2.29
CA ILE A 9 8.96 34.54 -1.65
C ILE A 9 9.88 33.30 -1.60
N ASN A 10 10.90 33.24 -2.45
CA ASN A 10 11.89 32.16 -2.55
C ASN A 10 13.25 32.48 -1.89
N GLU A 11 13.37 33.63 -1.25
CA GLU A 11 14.58 34.03 -0.54
C GLU A 11 14.52 33.67 0.94
N PRO A 12 15.67 33.54 1.63
CA PRO A 12 15.70 33.24 3.04
C PRO A 12 14.92 34.28 3.86
N GLN A 13 14.06 33.82 4.77
CA GLN A 13 13.23 34.67 5.62
C GLN A 13 13.51 34.39 7.10
N GLU A 14 13.73 35.44 7.89
CA GLU A 14 13.96 35.34 9.34
C GLU A 14 12.64 35.51 10.11
N CYS A 15 12.42 34.67 11.12
CA CYS A 15 11.31 34.85 12.04
C CYS A 15 11.58 36.01 13.01
N PRO A 16 10.72 37.05 13.08
CA PRO A 16 10.96 38.19 13.96
C PRO A 16 10.82 37.86 15.46
N TYR A 17 10.21 36.72 15.81
CA TYR A 17 9.93 36.33 17.20
C TYR A 17 11.01 35.44 17.80
N CYS A 18 11.58 34.53 17.01
CA CYS A 18 12.62 33.60 17.48
C CYS A 18 13.93 33.69 16.70
N ARG A 19 14.04 34.62 15.74
CA ARG A 19 15.23 34.89 14.92
C ARG A 19 15.74 33.69 14.12
N ARG A 20 14.89 32.70 13.89
CA ARG A 20 15.23 31.52 13.09
C ARG A 20 15.04 31.81 11.60
N THR A 21 16.05 31.49 10.80
CA THR A 21 16.03 31.67 9.35
C THR A 21 15.47 30.44 8.65
N PHE A 22 14.60 30.65 7.67
CA PHE A 22 14.00 29.64 6.81
C PHE A 22 14.36 29.91 5.37
N SER A 23 14.42 28.86 4.54
CA SER A 23 14.81 28.98 3.13
C SER A 23 13.82 29.76 2.26
N CYS A 24 12.57 29.94 2.70
CA CYS A 24 11.53 30.64 1.93
C CYS A 24 10.38 31.12 2.82
N TYR A 25 9.54 32.01 2.28
CA TYR A 25 8.38 32.58 2.98
C TYR A 25 7.36 31.54 3.43
N TYR A 26 7.08 30.52 2.61
CA TYR A 26 6.13 29.47 2.97
C TYR A 26 6.59 28.68 4.21
N SER A 27 7.89 28.43 4.33
CA SER A 27 8.48 27.74 5.47
C SER A 27 8.39 28.59 6.73
N LEU A 28 8.70 29.89 6.63
CA LEU A 28 8.51 30.83 7.74
C LEU A 28 7.05 30.93 8.16
N LYS A 29 6.12 31.02 7.20
CA LYS A 29 4.67 31.10 7.45
C LYS A 29 4.20 29.90 8.27
N ARG A 30 4.56 28.68 7.86
CA ARG A 30 4.21 27.47 8.62
C ARG A 30 4.80 27.50 10.03
N HIS A 31 6.08 27.82 10.16
CA HIS A 31 6.73 27.95 11.46
C HIS A 31 6.02 28.96 12.36
N PHE A 32 5.68 30.14 11.83
CA PHE A 32 4.97 31.17 12.55
C PHE A 32 3.62 30.65 13.06
N GLN A 33 2.85 29.96 12.19
CA GLN A 33 1.57 29.34 12.57
C GLN A 33 1.72 28.28 13.67
N ASP A 34 2.79 27.49 13.64
CA ASP A 34 3.00 26.40 14.59
C ASP A 34 3.54 26.86 15.95
N LYS A 35 4.39 27.91 15.97
CA LYS A 35 5.19 28.29 17.15
C LYS A 35 4.83 29.63 17.76
N HIS A 36 4.24 30.54 16.98
CA HIS A 36 4.01 31.92 17.40
C HIS A 36 2.55 32.35 17.24
N GLU A 37 1.79 31.70 16.36
CA GLU A 37 0.36 31.92 16.23
C GLU A 37 -0.38 31.11 17.30
N GLN A 38 -0.68 31.79 18.40
CA GLN A 38 -1.62 31.32 19.40
C GLN A 38 -3.03 31.49 18.84
N SER A 39 -3.40 30.63 17.89
CA SER A 39 -4.73 30.67 17.29
C SER A 39 -5.75 30.28 18.37
N ASP A 40 -6.60 31.23 18.78
CA ASP A 40 -7.75 30.95 19.63
C ASP A 40 -8.81 30.13 18.87
N THR A 41 -8.82 30.26 17.54
CA THR A 41 -9.61 29.48 16.59
C THR A 41 -8.97 28.12 16.31
N LEU A 42 -8.92 27.27 17.33
CA LEU A 42 -8.58 25.87 17.14
C LEU A 42 -9.81 25.07 16.73
N TYR A 43 -9.61 24.13 15.82
CA TYR A 43 -10.63 23.15 15.47
C TYR A 43 -10.73 22.15 16.62
N VAL A 44 -11.83 22.21 17.38
CA VAL A 44 -12.05 21.36 18.55
C VAL A 44 -12.80 20.09 18.15
N CYS A 45 -12.36 18.95 18.66
CA CYS A 45 -13.10 17.70 18.52
C CYS A 45 -14.30 17.70 19.48
N GLU A 46 -15.51 17.57 18.96
CA GLU A 46 -16.74 17.52 19.79
C GLU A 46 -16.84 16.26 20.65
N PHE A 47 -16.08 15.21 20.35
CA PHE A 47 -16.14 13.93 21.07
C PHE A 47 -15.14 13.82 22.23
N CYS A 48 -14.04 14.56 22.19
CA CYS A 48 -12.99 14.48 23.22
C CYS A 48 -12.30 15.81 23.53
N ASN A 49 -12.82 16.92 22.99
CA ASN A 49 -12.37 18.29 23.18
C ASN A 49 -10.89 18.57 22.86
N ARG A 50 -10.22 17.67 22.14
CA ARG A 50 -8.86 17.91 21.64
C ARG A 50 -8.86 19.03 20.60
N ARG A 51 -7.90 19.94 20.73
CA ARG A 51 -7.78 21.15 19.89
C ARG A 51 -6.73 20.94 18.80
N TYR A 52 -7.06 21.27 17.56
CA TYR A 52 -6.21 21.10 16.39
C TYR A 52 -6.00 22.43 15.65
N ARG A 53 -4.80 22.63 15.11
CA ARG A 53 -4.43 23.83 14.34
C ARG A 53 -5.06 23.88 12.95
N THR A 54 -5.42 22.73 12.39
CA THR A 54 -6.02 22.64 11.04
C THR A 54 -7.25 21.74 11.01
N LYS A 55 -8.15 22.02 10.07
CA LYS A 55 -9.33 21.18 9.80
C LYS A 55 -8.92 19.76 9.40
N ASN A 56 -7.87 19.58 8.59
CA ASN A 56 -7.40 18.26 8.16
C ASN A 56 -6.90 17.41 9.33
N SER A 57 -6.20 18.02 10.29
CA SER A 57 -5.76 17.33 11.50
C SER A 57 -6.95 16.89 12.35
N LEU A 58 -7.97 17.74 12.51
CA LEU A 58 -9.21 17.38 13.20
C LEU A 58 -9.96 16.25 12.48
N THR A 59 -10.12 16.33 11.16
CA THR A 59 -10.81 15.31 10.35
C THR A 59 -10.10 13.96 10.44
N THR A 60 -8.76 13.97 10.35
CA THR A 60 -7.95 12.77 10.52
C THR A 60 -8.13 12.22 11.94
N HIS A 61 -8.06 13.06 12.96
CA HIS A 61 -8.32 12.65 14.34
C HIS A 61 -9.70 12.03 14.53
N LYS A 62 -10.78 12.71 14.10
CA LYS A 62 -12.16 12.19 14.15
C LYS A 62 -12.26 10.84 13.42
N SER A 63 -11.64 10.72 12.25
CA SER A 63 -11.58 9.49 11.47
C SER A 63 -10.75 8.38 12.13
N LEU A 64 -9.69 8.67 12.87
CA LEU A 64 -8.85 7.63 13.47
C LEU A 64 -9.31 7.22 14.87
N GLN A 65 -9.93 8.14 15.62
CA GLN A 65 -10.19 8.01 17.06
C GLN A 65 -11.68 7.96 17.39
N HIS A 66 -12.55 8.50 16.53
CA HIS A 66 -14.00 8.56 16.72
C HIS A 66 -14.74 7.95 15.53
N ARG A 67 -14.11 6.99 14.84
CA ARG A 67 -14.66 6.37 13.64
C ARG A 67 -15.86 5.51 14.04
N GLY A 68 -17.06 5.98 13.70
CA GLY A 68 -18.22 5.12 13.53
C GLY A 68 -17.83 3.94 12.62
N THR A 69 -18.07 2.75 13.17
CA THR A 69 -17.98 1.36 12.67
C THR A 69 -17.56 1.11 11.20
N SER A 70 -18.01 1.88 10.21
CA SER A 70 -17.79 1.60 8.77
C SER A 70 -16.35 1.83 8.27
N GLY A 71 -15.56 2.66 8.96
CA GLY A 71 -14.23 3.00 8.47
C GLY A 71 -13.11 2.05 8.94
N MET A 72 -13.25 1.40 10.09
CA MET A 72 -12.21 0.49 10.61
C MET A 72 -11.92 -0.63 9.59
N LEU A 73 -12.97 -1.16 8.97
CA LEU A 73 -12.90 -2.19 7.95
C LEU A 73 -12.00 -1.77 6.77
N LYS A 74 -12.19 -0.56 6.20
CA LYS A 74 -11.36 -0.08 5.08
C LYS A 74 -9.88 0.09 5.44
N ARG A 75 -9.52 0.31 6.71
CA ARG A 75 -8.13 0.47 7.15
C ARG A 75 -7.48 -0.89 7.43
N LEU A 76 -8.22 -1.82 8.04
CA LEU A 76 -7.80 -3.22 8.23
C LEU A 76 -7.65 -3.97 6.90
N LEU A 77 -8.47 -3.63 5.91
CA LEU A 77 -8.35 -4.16 4.53
C LEU A 77 -7.19 -3.54 3.75
N LYS A 78 -6.67 -2.38 4.18
CA LYS A 78 -5.59 -1.64 3.48
C LYS A 78 -4.20 -1.86 4.09
N THR A 79 -4.12 -2.41 5.30
CA THR A 79 -2.88 -2.96 5.84
C THR A 79 -2.45 -4.17 5.02
N SER A 80 -1.19 -4.18 4.57
CA SER A 80 -0.59 -5.08 3.59
C SER A 80 -0.59 -6.59 3.93
N ALA A 81 -1.31 -7.01 4.97
CA ALA A 81 -1.36 -8.39 5.43
C ALA A 81 -2.13 -9.34 4.47
N ILE A 82 -3.06 -8.82 3.66
CA ILE A 82 -3.94 -9.67 2.84
C ILE A 82 -3.39 -9.92 1.43
N LYS A 83 -2.55 -9.01 0.88
CA LYS A 83 -1.96 -9.20 -0.47
C LYS A 83 -0.99 -10.38 -0.53
N SER A 84 -0.31 -10.70 0.57
CA SER A 84 0.62 -11.83 0.64
C SER A 84 -0.10 -13.19 0.56
N VAL A 85 -1.30 -13.31 1.14
CA VAL A 85 -2.01 -14.61 1.19
C VAL A 85 -2.53 -15.03 -0.18
N LEU A 86 -3.09 -14.08 -0.96
CA LEU A 86 -3.60 -14.37 -2.30
C LEU A 86 -2.48 -14.56 -3.33
N GLY A 87 -1.36 -13.82 -3.20
CA GLY A 87 -0.19 -13.99 -4.07
C GLY A 87 0.53 -15.32 -3.88
N ASN A 88 0.60 -15.80 -2.63
CA ASN A 88 1.28 -17.06 -2.32
C ASN A 88 0.55 -18.28 -2.89
N MET A 89 -0.79 -18.25 -2.95
CA MET A 89 -1.59 -19.38 -3.46
C MET A 89 -1.39 -19.59 -4.97
N GLN A 90 -1.25 -18.50 -5.73
CA GLN A 90 -1.04 -18.55 -7.17
C GLN A 90 0.40 -18.99 -7.52
N GLN A 91 1.37 -18.60 -6.71
CA GLN A 91 2.77 -19.06 -6.86
C GLN A 91 2.92 -20.55 -6.52
N GLN A 92 2.21 -21.04 -5.49
CA GLN A 92 2.22 -22.47 -5.14
C GLN A 92 1.57 -23.34 -6.23
N GLN A 93 0.48 -22.87 -6.83
CA GLN A 93 -0.17 -23.59 -7.93
C GLN A 93 0.73 -23.67 -9.19
N GLN A 94 1.47 -22.61 -9.48
CA GLN A 94 2.41 -22.59 -10.60
C GLN A 94 3.62 -23.52 -10.36
N GLN A 95 4.09 -23.65 -9.12
CA GLN A 95 5.11 -24.64 -8.74
C GLN A 95 4.62 -26.08 -8.87
N GLN A 96 3.37 -26.38 -8.48
CA GLN A 96 2.79 -27.71 -8.65
C GLN A 96 2.67 -28.10 -10.13
N GLN A 97 2.25 -27.17 -11.00
CA GLN A 97 2.18 -27.43 -12.45
C GLN A 97 3.56 -27.73 -13.05
N GLN A 98 4.60 -27.00 -12.63
CA GLN A 98 5.97 -27.26 -13.08
C GLN A 98 6.50 -28.63 -12.63
N GLN A 99 6.20 -29.05 -11.40
CA GLN A 99 6.57 -30.37 -10.90
C GLN A 99 5.88 -31.51 -11.65
N GLN A 100 4.58 -31.38 -11.94
CA GLN A 100 3.84 -32.37 -12.74
C GLN A 100 4.41 -32.52 -14.14
N HIS A 101 4.73 -31.40 -14.80
CA HIS A 101 5.32 -31.42 -16.14
C HIS A 101 6.70 -32.07 -16.15
N HIS A 102 7.54 -31.82 -15.13
CA HIS A 102 8.84 -32.48 -15.00
C HIS A 102 8.71 -33.99 -14.79
N GLN A 103 7.76 -34.44 -13.97
CA GLN A 103 7.53 -35.87 -13.73
C GLN A 103 7.03 -36.59 -14.99
N GLN A 104 6.23 -35.91 -15.83
CA GLN A 104 5.74 -36.47 -17.09
C GLN A 104 6.86 -36.63 -18.13
N GLN A 105 7.81 -35.69 -18.18
CA GLN A 105 8.99 -35.81 -19.06
C GLN A 105 9.96 -36.93 -18.63
N GLN A 106 10.08 -37.21 -17.33
CA GLN A 106 10.92 -38.30 -16.82
C GLN A 106 10.29 -39.70 -17.06
N HIS A 107 8.97 -39.81 -17.20
CA HIS A 107 8.27 -41.08 -17.43
C HIS A 107 8.15 -41.49 -18.92
N SER A 108 8.34 -40.57 -19.87
CA SER A 108 8.24 -40.85 -21.31
C SER A 108 9.25 -41.87 -21.89
N PRO A 109 10.50 -42.03 -21.39
CA PRO A 109 11.41 -43.02 -21.96
C PRO A 109 11.01 -44.48 -21.62
N ILE A 110 10.33 -44.70 -20.49
CA ILE A 110 10.00 -46.06 -20.01
C ILE A 110 8.75 -46.62 -20.69
N GLN A 111 7.76 -45.78 -20.99
CA GLN A 111 6.52 -46.22 -21.66
C GLN A 111 6.71 -46.49 -23.16
N GLN A 112 7.62 -45.78 -23.82
CA GLN A 112 7.87 -45.96 -25.26
C GLN A 112 8.54 -47.32 -25.57
N GLN A 113 9.30 -47.87 -24.63
CA GLN A 113 9.95 -49.18 -24.80
C GLN A 113 9.02 -50.38 -24.58
N GLN A 114 7.95 -50.24 -23.78
CA GLN A 114 6.95 -51.30 -23.60
C GLN A 114 5.98 -51.41 -24.78
N GLN A 115 5.71 -50.31 -25.50
CA GLN A 115 4.74 -50.30 -26.58
C GLN A 115 5.27 -50.89 -27.90
N GLN A 116 6.59 -50.96 -28.09
CA GLN A 116 7.20 -51.65 -29.24
C GLN A 116 7.11 -53.18 -29.14
N GLN A 117 6.88 -53.76 -27.96
CA GLN A 117 6.79 -55.22 -27.79
C GLN A 117 5.37 -55.79 -28.04
N HIS A 118 4.33 -54.95 -28.02
CA HIS A 118 2.93 -55.40 -28.15
C HIS A 118 2.35 -55.36 -29.58
N SER A 119 3.06 -54.79 -30.56
CA SER A 119 2.53 -54.59 -31.93
C SER A 119 2.59 -55.80 -32.86
N SER A 120 3.02 -56.97 -32.38
CA SER A 120 3.29 -58.13 -33.25
C SER A 120 2.25 -59.25 -33.21
N ILE A 121 1.14 -59.13 -32.47
CA ILE A 121 0.16 -60.24 -32.39
C ILE A 121 -1.28 -59.71 -32.42
N LEU A 122 -1.94 -59.76 -33.58
CA LEU A 122 -3.08 -60.65 -33.88
C LEU A 122 -3.69 -60.34 -35.28
N PRO A 123 -4.38 -61.31 -35.91
CA PRO A 123 -4.68 -61.33 -37.32
C PRO A 123 -6.08 -60.82 -37.68
N GLN A 124 -6.22 -60.48 -38.97
CA GLN A 124 -7.46 -60.21 -39.68
C GLN A 124 -8.50 -61.32 -39.50
N GLN A 125 -9.78 -60.95 -39.46
CA GLN A 125 -10.75 -61.32 -40.51
C GLN A 125 -11.92 -60.32 -40.59
N GLN A 126 -12.30 -60.06 -41.83
CA GLN A 126 -13.37 -59.19 -42.32
C GLN A 126 -14.73 -59.91 -42.31
N PRO A 127 -15.83 -59.15 -42.51
CA PRO A 127 -17.20 -59.58 -42.21
C PRO A 127 -17.92 -60.17 -43.43
N GLN A 128 -18.92 -61.01 -43.19
CA GLN A 128 -20.23 -61.00 -43.87
C GLN A 128 -21.30 -61.45 -42.88
#